data_AF-A0A925YA40-F1
#
_entry.id   AF-A0A925YA40-F1
#
_cell.length_a   1.000
_cell.length_b   1.000
_cell.length_c   1.000
_cell.angle_alpha   90.00
_cell.angle_beta   90.00
_cell.angle_gamma   90.00
#
_symmetry.space_group_name_H-M   'P 1'
#
loop_
_entity.id
_entity.type
_entity.pdbx_description
1 polymer ?
#
loop_
_entity_poly.entity_id
_entity_poly.type
_entity_poly.pdbx_seq_one_letter_code
_entity_poly.pdbx_strand_id
1 'polypeptide(L)'
;MSDEFLRCIRKKIELIVQSIQDNRNEWIIWSDVDILFFDGLGQALQNVIGQANGKMLFFQKETKSDGEVNTGFILIQCCETTERFFREVGQRLEVERDKNEQAIENIMLQEGVIDCWGYLPVNFVARTHGWPPLRHKMIYHANYTVGSDGVGQKIRQFKAIRSMDRFGFPAICYFVFLRSLEKLSGLVKFKN
;
A
#
# COMPACT_ATOMS: atom_id res chain seq x y z
N MET A 1 16.48 5.70 -11.15
CA MET A 1 16.49 5.29 -9.73
C MET A 1 17.94 5.18 -9.27
N SER A 2 18.23 5.33 -7.98
CA SER A 2 19.59 5.08 -7.48
C SER A 2 19.86 3.57 -7.39
N ASP A 3 21.12 3.16 -7.51
CA ASP A 3 21.51 1.75 -7.39
C ASP A 3 21.16 1.17 -6.00
N GLU A 4 21.24 2.01 -4.97
CA GLU A 4 20.84 1.66 -3.62
C GLU A 4 19.34 1.32 -3.54
N PHE A 5 18.50 2.11 -4.21
CA PHE A 5 17.06 1.86 -4.26
C PHE A 5 16.74 0.53 -4.95
N LEU A 6 17.40 0.26 -6.09
CA LEU A 6 17.25 -1.02 -6.80
C LEU A 6 17.72 -2.21 -5.94
N ARG A 7 18.81 -2.05 -5.19
CA ARG A 7 19.29 -3.07 -4.25
C ARG A 7 18.27 -3.33 -3.14
N CYS A 8 17.64 -2.30 -2.60
CA CYS A 8 16.58 -2.44 -1.60
C CYS A 8 15.35 -3.17 -2.16
N ILE A 9 14.92 -2.84 -3.39
CA ILE A 9 13.81 -3.52 -4.06
C ILE A 9 14.11 -5.01 -4.24
N ARG A 10 15.28 -5.35 -4.78
CA ARG A 10 15.71 -6.75 -4.93
C ARG A 10 15.67 -7.48 -3.60
N LYS A 11 16.20 -6.85 -2.54
CA LYS A 11 16.21 -7.44 -1.22
C LYS A 11 14.80 -7.65 -0.66
N LYS A 12 13.87 -6.72 -0.92
CA LYS A 12 12.45 -6.87 -0.57
C LYS A 12 11.86 -8.12 -1.22
N ILE A 13 12.06 -8.33 -2.53
CA ILE A 13 11.55 -9.51 -3.23
C ILE A 13 12.15 -10.82 -2.70
N GLU A 14 13.47 -10.86 -2.45
CA GLU A 14 14.13 -12.02 -1.82
C GLU A 14 13.50 -12.36 -0.46
N LEU A 15 13.22 -11.35 0.36
CA LEU A 15 12.61 -11.53 1.68
C LEU A 15 11.15 -11.99 1.59
N ILE A 16 10.38 -11.52 0.59
CA ILE A 16 9.02 -12.01 0.33
C ILE A 16 9.06 -13.50 -0.03
N VAL A 17 9.94 -13.88 -0.96
CA VAL A 17 10.12 -15.29 -1.37
C VAL A 17 10.51 -16.15 -0.18
N GLN A 18 11.49 -15.72 0.62
CA GLN A 18 11.91 -16.43 1.83
C GLN A 18 10.75 -16.57 2.83
N SER A 19 9.98 -15.50 3.06
CA SER A 19 8.83 -15.53 3.97
C SER A 19 7.76 -16.53 3.49
N ILE A 20 7.53 -16.64 2.18
CA ILE A 20 6.61 -17.63 1.61
C ILE A 20 7.10 -19.07 1.83
N GLN A 21 8.41 -19.28 1.77
CA GLN A 21 9.01 -20.60 1.99
C GLN A 21 8.99 -21.00 3.47
N ASP A 22 9.24 -20.05 4.37
CA ASP A 22 9.29 -20.32 5.81
C ASP A 22 7.91 -20.54 6.43
N ASN A 23 6.85 -20.05 5.79
CA ASN A 23 5.48 -20.09 6.30
C ASN A 23 4.53 -20.89 5.40
N ARG A 24 5.00 -22.03 4.85
CA ARG A 24 4.21 -22.84 3.91
C ARG A 24 2.81 -23.19 4.44
N ASN A 25 1.82 -23.05 3.57
CA ASN A 25 0.40 -23.27 3.82
C ASN A 25 -0.25 -22.26 4.77
N GLU A 26 0.46 -21.23 5.22
CA GLU A 26 -0.10 -20.14 6.04
C GLU A 26 -0.46 -18.92 5.18
N TRP A 27 -1.18 -17.98 5.78
CA TRP A 27 -1.37 -16.64 5.23
C TRP A 27 -0.41 -15.68 5.93
N ILE A 28 0.36 -14.92 5.15
CA ILE A 28 1.22 -13.86 5.68
C ILE A 28 0.79 -12.48 5.16
N ILE A 29 1.21 -11.46 5.90
CA ILE A 29 1.07 -10.06 5.49
C ILE A 29 2.46 -9.54 5.18
N TRP A 30 2.64 -8.96 4.00
CA TRP A 30 3.78 -8.12 3.70
C TRP A 30 3.37 -6.66 3.74
N SER A 31 4.14 -5.83 4.45
CA SER A 31 3.80 -4.42 4.67
C SER A 31 5.04 -3.55 4.63
N ASP A 32 4.94 -2.40 3.96
CA ASP A 32 5.89 -1.31 4.10
C ASP A 32 5.82 -0.71 5.52
N VAL A 33 6.91 -0.08 5.94
CA VAL A 33 7.09 0.47 7.30
C VAL A 33 6.27 1.73 7.57
N ASP A 34 5.71 2.33 6.52
CA ASP A 34 4.92 3.56 6.55
C ASP A 34 3.41 3.29 6.44
N ILE A 35 2.98 2.21 7.09
CA ILE A 35 1.59 1.83 7.24
C ILE A 35 1.20 1.89 8.72
N LEU A 36 0.08 2.56 9.01
CA LEU A 36 -0.58 2.49 10.31
C LEU A 36 -1.63 1.39 10.30
N PHE A 37 -1.67 0.60 11.36
CA PHE A 37 -2.68 -0.41 11.61
C PHE A 37 -3.72 0.08 12.62
N PHE A 38 -4.97 -0.30 12.43
CA PHE A 38 -6.10 0.08 13.29
C PHE A 38 -6.82 -1.16 13.83
N ASP A 39 -7.63 -0.94 14.86
CA ASP A 39 -8.43 -2.00 15.48
C ASP A 39 -9.35 -2.69 14.47
N GLY A 40 -9.53 -4.00 14.65
CA GLY A 40 -10.36 -4.82 13.77
C GLY A 40 -9.67 -5.35 12.51
N LEU A 41 -8.40 -4.98 12.25
CA LEU A 41 -7.64 -5.49 11.10
C LEU A 41 -7.62 -7.02 11.03
N GLY A 42 -7.36 -7.69 12.16
CA GLY A 42 -7.30 -9.16 12.21
C GLY A 42 -8.60 -9.82 11.74
N GLN A 43 -9.75 -9.33 12.23
CA GLN A 43 -11.06 -9.80 11.81
C GLN A 43 -11.33 -9.49 10.33
N ALA A 44 -10.93 -8.31 9.85
CA ALA A 44 -11.08 -7.94 8.45
C ALA A 44 -10.29 -8.88 7.53
N LEU A 45 -9.05 -9.23 7.90
CA LEU A 45 -8.23 -10.18 7.15
C LEU A 45 -8.78 -11.60 7.19
N GLN A 46 -9.27 -12.07 8.34
CA GLN A 46 -9.95 -13.36 8.44
C GLN A 46 -11.17 -13.44 7.52
N ASN A 47 -11.93 -12.34 7.40
CA ASN A 47 -13.06 -12.28 6.48
C ASN A 47 -12.60 -12.36 5.01
N VAL A 48 -11.49 -11.68 4.65
CA VAL A 48 -10.89 -11.79 3.30
C VAL A 48 -10.47 -13.22 3.00
N ILE A 49 -9.78 -13.88 3.95
CA ILE A 49 -9.33 -15.27 3.84
C ILE A 49 -10.53 -16.22 3.66
N GLY A 50 -11.56 -16.08 4.51
CA GLY A 50 -12.76 -16.92 4.46
C GLY A 50 -13.57 -16.74 3.17
N GLN A 51 -13.37 -15.63 2.45
CA GLN A 51 -14.03 -15.31 1.18
C GLN A 51 -13.09 -15.42 -0.02
N ALA A 52 -11.93 -16.05 0.15
CA ALA A 52 -10.89 -15.99 -0.87
C ALA A 52 -11.29 -16.67 -2.18
N ASN A 53 -12.15 -17.70 -2.13
CA ASN A 53 -12.72 -18.36 -3.31
C ASN A 53 -11.66 -18.74 -4.37
N GLY A 54 -10.57 -19.36 -3.91
CA GLY A 54 -9.44 -19.78 -4.77
C GLY A 54 -8.37 -18.71 -5.01
N LYS A 55 -8.58 -17.46 -4.58
CA LYS A 55 -7.54 -16.42 -4.61
C LYS A 55 -6.46 -16.69 -3.56
N MET A 56 -5.22 -16.42 -3.94
CA MET A 56 -4.02 -16.64 -3.13
C MET A 56 -3.26 -15.35 -2.85
N LEU A 57 -3.53 -14.27 -3.60
CA LEU A 57 -2.95 -12.95 -3.40
C LEU A 57 -4.03 -11.89 -3.28
N PHE A 58 -3.89 -11.00 -2.30
CA PHE A 58 -4.70 -9.79 -2.22
C PHE A 58 -3.82 -8.56 -2.08
N PHE A 59 -4.06 -7.58 -2.95
CA PHE A 59 -3.33 -6.32 -2.96
C PHE A 59 -4.20 -5.16 -2.49
N GLN A 60 -3.58 -4.17 -1.86
CA GLN A 60 -4.21 -2.86 -1.70
C GLN A 60 -4.44 -2.22 -3.08
N LYS A 61 -5.54 -1.50 -3.28
CA LYS A 61 -5.74 -0.69 -4.51
C LYS A 61 -4.79 0.50 -4.54
N GLU A 62 -4.24 0.86 -5.69
CA GLU A 62 -3.44 2.09 -5.81
C GLU A 62 -4.32 3.34 -5.76
N THR A 63 -5.50 3.30 -6.41
CA THR A 63 -6.47 4.40 -6.41
C THR A 63 -7.84 3.92 -5.92
N LYS A 64 -8.85 4.80 -5.88
CA LYS A 64 -10.22 4.38 -5.55
C LYS A 64 -10.84 3.48 -6.62
N SER A 65 -10.40 3.66 -7.86
CA SER A 65 -10.81 2.86 -9.02
C SER A 65 -9.96 1.61 -9.13
N ASP A 66 -10.53 0.59 -9.76
CA ASP A 66 -9.79 -0.61 -10.15
C ASP A 66 -8.84 -0.28 -11.30
N GLY A 67 -7.73 -1.02 -11.39
CA GLY A 67 -6.80 -0.96 -12.51
C GLY A 67 -5.36 -1.19 -12.10
N GLU A 68 -4.97 -0.62 -10.96
CA GLU A 68 -3.62 -0.74 -10.42
C GLU A 68 -3.63 -1.15 -8.95
N VAL A 69 -2.64 -1.96 -8.59
CA VAL A 69 -2.36 -2.39 -7.22
C VAL A 69 -1.26 -1.54 -6.60
N ASN A 70 -1.37 -1.35 -5.29
CA ASN A 70 -0.31 -0.90 -4.42
C ASN A 70 0.35 -2.11 -3.76
N THR A 71 1.67 -2.22 -3.84
CA THR A 71 2.43 -3.39 -3.35
C THR A 71 3.08 -3.15 -1.98
N GLY A 72 2.73 -2.04 -1.32
CA GLY A 72 3.15 -1.76 0.04
C GLY A 72 2.33 -2.50 1.09
N PHE A 73 1.16 -3.06 0.75
CA PHE A 73 0.41 -3.94 1.65
C PHE A 73 -0.22 -5.12 0.88
N ILE A 74 0.24 -6.33 1.18
CA ILE A 74 -0.14 -7.55 0.45
C ILE A 74 -0.49 -8.64 1.46
N LEU A 75 -1.61 -9.33 1.23
CA LEU A 75 -1.96 -10.57 1.91
C LEU A 75 -1.67 -11.75 0.97
N ILE A 76 -0.87 -12.70 1.45
CA ILE A 76 -0.28 -13.76 0.62
C ILE A 76 -0.60 -15.12 1.25
N GLN A 77 -1.24 -16.01 0.51
CA GLN A 77 -1.27 -17.44 0.82
C GLN A 77 0.08 -18.03 0.43
N CYS A 78 0.82 -18.58 1.39
CA CYS A 78 2.14 -19.13 1.16
C CYS A 78 2.07 -20.50 0.48
N CYS A 79 2.18 -20.52 -0.85
CA CYS A 79 2.22 -21.74 -1.65
C CYS A 79 3.22 -21.61 -2.81
N GLU A 80 3.36 -22.68 -3.59
CA GLU A 80 4.26 -22.71 -4.76
C GLU A 80 3.85 -21.68 -5.83
N THR A 81 2.55 -21.47 -6.03
CA THR A 81 2.03 -20.51 -7.01
C THR A 81 2.47 -19.08 -6.70
N THR A 82 2.29 -18.62 -5.46
CA THR A 82 2.68 -17.27 -5.04
C THR A 82 4.19 -17.11 -4.99
N GLU A 83 4.94 -18.14 -4.57
CA GLU A 83 6.39 -18.11 -4.63
C GLU A 83 6.89 -17.93 -6.07
N ARG A 84 6.37 -18.72 -7.01
CA ARG A 84 6.74 -18.62 -8.42
C ARG A 84 6.47 -17.23 -8.97
N PHE A 85 5.32 -16.64 -8.61
CA PHE A 85 4.99 -15.26 -8.98
C PHE A 85 6.07 -14.27 -8.49
N PHE A 86 6.42 -14.28 -7.20
CA PHE A 86 7.42 -13.34 -6.67
C PHE A 86 8.85 -13.63 -7.16
N ARG A 87 9.18 -14.89 -7.47
CA ARG A 87 10.46 -15.20 -8.14
C ARG A 87 10.52 -14.59 -9.54
N GLU A 88 9.44 -14.68 -10.30
CA GLU A 88 9.33 -14.06 -11.63
C GLU A 88 9.42 -12.52 -11.54
N VAL A 89 8.78 -11.90 -10.54
CA VAL A 89 8.95 -10.46 -10.26
C VAL A 89 10.43 -10.11 -10.09
N GLY A 90 11.16 -10.90 -9.29
CA GLY A 90 12.60 -10.74 -9.09
C GLY A 90 13.41 -10.86 -10.39
N GLN A 91 13.08 -11.83 -11.25
CA GLN A 91 13.75 -12.01 -12.54
C GLN A 91 13.50 -10.84 -13.49
N ARG A 92 12.27 -10.33 -13.57
CA ARG A 92 11.94 -9.19 -14.43
C ARG A 92 12.60 -7.90 -13.97
N LEU A 93 12.75 -7.68 -12.67
CA LEU A 93 13.51 -6.54 -12.13
C LEU A 93 14.97 -6.50 -12.58
N GLU A 94 15.59 -7.65 -12.91
CA GLU A 94 16.94 -7.68 -13.45
C GLU A 94 17.03 -7.18 -14.91
N VAL A 95 15.96 -7.40 -15.66
CA VAL A 95 15.84 -7.04 -17.08
C VAL A 95 15.32 -5.60 -17.23
N GLU A 96 14.35 -5.21 -16.42
CA GLU A 96 13.60 -3.95 -16.51
C GLU A 96 14.06 -2.94 -15.45
N ARG A 97 15.34 -2.53 -15.53
CA ARG A 97 16.02 -1.73 -14.49
C ARG A 97 15.47 -0.32 -14.27
N ASP A 98 14.61 0.16 -15.17
CA ASP A 98 13.94 1.45 -15.09
C ASP A 98 12.59 1.40 -14.36
N LYS A 99 12.15 0.20 -13.93
CA LYS A 99 10.89 -0.03 -13.21
C LYS A 99 11.13 -0.48 -11.76
N ASN A 100 10.18 -0.15 -10.89
CA ASN A 100 10.12 -0.69 -9.53
C ASN A 100 9.26 -1.96 -9.49
N GLU A 101 9.24 -2.64 -8.34
CA GLU A 101 8.47 -3.88 -8.16
C GLU A 101 6.97 -3.66 -8.37
N GLN A 102 6.42 -2.52 -7.94
CA GLN A 102 5.00 -2.23 -8.14
C GLN A 102 4.62 -2.17 -9.63
N ALA A 103 5.46 -1.53 -10.45
CA ALA A 103 5.23 -1.46 -11.89
C ALA A 103 5.31 -2.86 -12.54
N ILE A 104 6.31 -3.67 -12.14
CA ILE A 104 6.46 -5.05 -12.63
C ILE A 104 5.28 -5.92 -12.23
N GLU A 105 4.86 -5.87 -10.96
CA GLU A 105 3.72 -6.61 -10.45
C GLU A 105 2.44 -6.21 -11.20
N ASN A 106 2.17 -4.92 -11.40
CA ASN A 106 1.01 -4.47 -12.18
C ASN A 106 1.02 -5.00 -13.63
N ILE A 107 2.17 -4.96 -14.30
CA ILE A 107 2.33 -5.52 -15.65
C ILE A 107 2.03 -7.02 -15.64
N MET A 108 2.63 -7.77 -14.72
CA MET A 108 2.44 -9.23 -14.62
C MET A 108 0.99 -9.62 -14.30
N LEU A 109 0.29 -8.83 -13.48
CA LEU A 109 -1.13 -9.04 -13.19
C LEU A 109 -2.00 -8.78 -14.41
N GLN A 110 -1.68 -7.76 -15.23
CA GLN A 110 -2.38 -7.47 -16.48
C GLN A 110 -2.12 -8.53 -17.56
N GLU A 111 -0.90 -9.07 -17.61
CA GLU A 111 -0.52 -10.18 -18.49
C GLU A 111 -1.13 -11.53 -18.07
N GLY A 112 -1.71 -11.62 -16.88
CA GLY A 112 -2.29 -12.87 -16.36
C GLY A 112 -1.24 -13.90 -15.93
N VAL A 113 -0.04 -13.47 -15.53
CA VAL A 113 0.99 -14.37 -14.97
C VAL A 113 0.49 -15.11 -13.73
N ILE A 114 -0.42 -14.45 -12.99
CA ILE A 114 -1.23 -15.07 -11.94
C ILE A 114 -2.68 -14.59 -12.08
N ASP A 115 -3.62 -15.52 -12.00
CA ASP A 115 -5.06 -15.29 -12.14
C ASP A 115 -5.81 -15.41 -10.80
N CYS A 116 -5.23 -16.11 -9.84
CA CYS A 116 -5.74 -16.30 -8.48
C CYS A 116 -5.40 -15.13 -7.53
N TRP A 117 -5.78 -13.90 -7.92
CA TRP A 117 -5.57 -12.71 -7.08
C TRP A 117 -6.84 -11.85 -6.94
N GLY A 118 -6.80 -10.87 -6.04
CA GLY A 118 -7.86 -9.88 -5.89
C GLY A 118 -7.44 -8.62 -5.15
N TYR A 119 -8.39 -7.71 -4.97
CA TYR A 119 -8.19 -6.52 -4.15
C TYR A 119 -8.59 -6.76 -2.70
N LEU A 120 -7.85 -6.15 -1.80
CA LEU A 120 -8.29 -5.93 -0.43
C LEU A 120 -9.50 -4.96 -0.41
N PRO A 121 -10.35 -5.05 0.62
CA PRO A 121 -11.50 -4.15 0.74
C PRO A 121 -11.11 -2.67 0.78
N VAL A 122 -12.05 -1.79 0.43
CA VAL A 122 -11.82 -0.33 0.29
C VAL A 122 -11.41 0.38 1.58
N ASN A 123 -11.55 -0.26 2.74
CA ASN A 123 -11.10 0.26 4.03
C ASN A 123 -9.60 0.03 4.30
N PHE A 124 -8.89 -0.66 3.40
CA PHE A 124 -7.43 -0.70 3.37
C PHE A 124 -6.91 0.53 2.62
N VAL A 125 -6.89 1.69 3.29
CA VAL A 125 -6.74 2.98 2.61
C VAL A 125 -5.28 3.37 2.38
N ALA A 126 -5.04 4.02 1.24
CA ALA A 126 -3.78 4.67 0.90
C ALA A 126 -3.97 6.19 0.78
N ARG A 127 -2.88 6.96 0.89
CA ARG A 127 -2.93 8.42 0.72
C ARG A 127 -3.45 8.82 -0.67
N THR A 128 -3.15 8.03 -1.69
CA THR A 128 -3.63 8.20 -3.07
C THR A 128 -5.14 8.03 -3.22
N HIS A 129 -5.82 7.39 -2.27
CA HIS A 129 -7.29 7.32 -2.24
C HIS A 129 -7.94 8.65 -1.84
N GLY A 130 -7.15 9.68 -1.55
CA GLY A 130 -7.64 11.01 -1.23
C GLY A 130 -7.65 11.31 0.26
N TRP A 131 -8.21 12.47 0.61
CA TRP A 131 -8.17 12.98 1.98
C TRP A 131 -9.40 13.85 2.29
N PRO A 132 -10.04 13.69 3.46
CA PRO A 132 -9.68 12.74 4.54
C PRO A 132 -9.97 11.27 4.14
N PRO A 133 -9.30 10.29 4.75
CA PRO A 133 -9.62 8.88 4.50
C PRO A 133 -10.98 8.49 5.10
N LEU A 134 -11.45 7.30 4.75
CA LEU A 134 -12.64 6.69 5.35
C LEU A 134 -12.47 6.56 6.88
N ARG A 135 -13.57 6.75 7.62
CA ARG A 135 -13.56 6.65 9.09
C ARG A 135 -13.20 5.25 9.56
N HIS A 136 -13.85 4.24 9.01
CA HIS A 136 -13.68 2.82 9.37
C HIS A 136 -12.54 2.14 8.60
N LYS A 137 -11.36 2.76 8.62
CA LYS A 137 -10.13 2.25 8.00
C LYS A 137 -9.51 1.10 8.81
N MET A 138 -8.94 0.11 8.13
CA MET A 138 -8.18 -1.00 8.74
C MET A 138 -6.68 -0.72 8.76
N ILE A 139 -6.21 -0.07 7.70
CA ILE A 139 -4.83 0.42 7.58
C ILE A 139 -4.83 1.84 7.01
N TYR A 140 -3.73 2.56 7.15
CA TYR A 140 -3.45 3.79 6.41
C TYR A 140 -2.02 3.79 5.90
N HIS A 141 -1.87 3.73 4.57
CA HIS A 141 -0.59 3.74 3.88
C HIS A 141 -0.23 5.15 3.38
N ALA A 142 0.88 5.72 3.88
CA ALA A 142 1.38 7.03 3.46
C ALA A 142 2.21 6.98 2.15
N ASN A 143 1.66 6.31 1.13
CA ASN A 143 2.33 5.97 -0.14
C ASN A 143 2.67 7.15 -1.05
N TYR A 144 2.27 8.38 -0.71
CA TYR A 144 2.45 9.55 -1.58
C TYR A 144 2.93 10.79 -0.83
N THR A 145 3.96 11.42 -1.38
CA THR A 145 4.58 12.66 -0.88
C THR A 145 5.01 13.53 -2.05
N VAL A 146 5.04 14.87 -1.88
CA VAL A 146 5.42 15.82 -2.94
C VAL A 146 6.61 16.67 -2.51
N GLY A 147 7.65 16.78 -3.35
CA GLY A 147 8.84 17.58 -3.04
C GLY A 147 9.86 16.82 -2.17
N SER A 148 10.82 17.56 -1.61
CA SER A 148 12.00 16.98 -0.93
C SER A 148 11.75 16.47 0.49
N ASP A 149 10.76 17.02 1.20
CA ASP A 149 10.41 16.59 2.58
C ASP A 149 9.45 15.39 2.59
N GLY A 150 9.86 14.26 2.03
CA GLY A 150 9.03 13.06 2.00
C GLY A 150 8.73 12.52 3.39
N VAL A 151 9.76 12.37 4.23
CA VAL A 151 9.63 11.81 5.58
C VAL A 151 8.77 12.69 6.49
N GLY A 152 9.01 14.01 6.50
CA GLY A 152 8.22 14.94 7.30
C GLY A 152 6.76 14.96 6.89
N GLN A 153 6.47 14.81 5.58
CA GLN A 153 5.09 14.65 5.12
C GLN A 153 4.42 13.39 5.67
N LYS A 154 5.07 12.24 5.62
CA LYS A 154 4.51 10.99 6.17
C LYS A 154 4.24 11.12 7.68
N ILE A 155 5.17 11.73 8.43
CA ILE A 155 4.99 12.01 9.87
C ILE A 155 3.77 12.91 10.11
N ARG A 156 3.59 13.98 9.33
CA ARG A 156 2.43 14.88 9.43
C ARG A 156 1.13 14.14 9.10
N GLN A 157 1.13 13.30 8.06
CA GLN A 157 -0.01 12.45 7.72
C GLN A 157 -0.38 11.54 8.90
N PHE A 158 0.58 10.82 9.49
CA PHE A 158 0.30 9.95 10.64
C PHE A 158 -0.22 10.68 11.86
N LYS A 159 0.34 11.86 12.19
CA LYS A 159 -0.16 12.69 13.30
C LYS A 159 -1.62 13.11 13.07
N ALA A 160 -1.96 13.51 11.85
CA ALA A 160 -3.32 13.89 11.49
C ALA A 160 -4.28 12.70 11.55
N ILE A 161 -3.88 11.53 11.02
CA ILE A 161 -4.68 10.31 11.07
C ILE A 161 -4.93 9.85 12.50
N ARG A 162 -3.91 9.80 13.35
CA ARG A 162 -4.07 9.45 14.77
C ARG A 162 -4.97 10.44 15.51
N SER A 163 -4.92 11.72 15.16
CA SER A 163 -5.80 12.74 15.74
C SER A 163 -7.25 12.55 15.30
N MET A 164 -7.50 12.23 14.02
CA MET A 164 -8.84 11.90 13.52
C MET A 164 -9.41 10.65 14.17
N ASP A 165 -8.55 9.66 14.42
CA ASP A 165 -8.94 8.42 15.09
C ASP A 165 -9.33 8.66 16.55
N ARG A 166 -8.50 9.42 17.27
CA ARG A 166 -8.70 9.73 18.69
C ARG A 166 -9.88 10.68 18.95
N PHE A 167 -10.04 11.71 18.13
CA PHE A 167 -10.99 12.80 18.39
C PHE A 167 -12.20 12.79 17.46
N GLY A 168 -12.26 11.86 16.50
CA GLY A 168 -13.40 11.67 15.61
C GLY A 168 -13.70 12.89 14.72
N PHE A 169 -15.00 13.21 14.61
CA PHE A 169 -15.49 14.20 13.65
C PHE A 169 -14.91 15.62 13.82
N PRO A 170 -14.77 16.18 15.05
CA PRO A 170 -14.12 17.47 15.24
C PRO A 170 -12.73 17.58 14.60
N ALA A 171 -11.87 16.56 14.77
CA ALA A 171 -10.54 16.55 14.16
C ALA A 171 -10.62 16.44 12.64
N ILE A 172 -11.55 15.65 12.09
CA ILE A 172 -11.78 15.57 10.64
C ILE A 172 -12.13 16.97 10.09
N CYS A 173 -13.08 17.68 10.73
CA CYS A 173 -13.46 19.04 10.33
C CYS A 173 -12.28 20.00 10.38
N TYR A 174 -11.48 19.94 11.45
CA TYR A 174 -10.28 20.76 11.60
C TYR A 174 -9.30 20.56 10.44
N PHE A 175 -8.95 19.32 10.10
CA PHE A 175 -8.01 19.06 9.00
C PHE A 175 -8.59 19.35 7.61
N VAL A 176 -9.90 19.21 7.42
CA VAL A 176 -10.58 19.65 6.19
C VAL A 176 -10.49 21.17 6.06
N PHE A 177 -10.77 21.91 7.14
CA PHE A 177 -10.69 23.36 7.17
C PHE A 177 -9.26 23.86 6.90
N LEU A 178 -8.25 23.30 7.58
CA LEU A 178 -6.84 23.63 7.35
C LEU A 178 -6.45 23.44 5.87
N ARG A 179 -6.84 22.31 5.27
CA ARG A 179 -6.52 22.05 3.87
C ARG A 179 -7.23 22.99 2.90
N SER A 180 -8.45 23.40 3.23
CA SER A 180 -9.17 24.43 2.46
C SER A 180 -8.45 25.78 2.55
N LEU A 181 -7.96 26.15 3.74
CA LEU A 181 -7.13 27.35 3.91
C LEU A 181 -5.83 27.26 3.12
N GLU A 182 -5.11 26.13 3.16
CA GLU A 182 -3.87 25.93 2.40
C GLU A 182 -4.08 26.09 0.88
N LYS A 183 -5.20 25.58 0.35
CA LYS A 183 -5.55 25.77 -1.07
C LYS A 183 -5.84 27.23 -1.39
N LEU A 184 -6.54 27.94 -0.50
CA LEU A 184 -6.83 29.37 -0.65
C LEU A 184 -5.55 30.22 -0.55
N SER A 185 -4.66 29.91 0.39
CA SER A 185 -3.37 30.60 0.51
C SER A 185 -2.42 30.25 -0.63
N GLY A 186 -2.49 29.04 -1.20
CA GLY A 186 -1.75 28.67 -2.42
C GLY A 186 -2.26 29.36 -3.68
N LEU A 187 -3.51 29.84 -3.69
CA LEU A 187 -4.08 30.73 -4.70
C LEU A 187 -3.66 32.19 -4.50
N VAL A 188 -3.22 32.56 -3.29
CA VAL A 188 -2.59 33.86 -2.99
C VAL A 188 -1.09 33.67 -2.87
N LYS A 189 -0.39 33.64 -4.01
CA LYS A 189 1.06 33.84 -4.02
C LYS A 189 1.35 35.23 -3.44
N PHE A 190 1.58 35.32 -2.12
CA PHE A 190 2.34 36.43 -1.57
C PHE A 190 3.75 36.31 -2.13
N LYS A 191 4.01 37.10 -3.18
CA LYS A 191 5.35 37.51 -3.55
C LYS A 191 5.98 38.14 -2.31
N ASN A 192 6.98 37.45 -1.75
CA ASN A 192 8.11 38.12 -1.13
C ASN A 192 9.29 37.89 -2.06
#